data_AF-A0A6I1W0T9-F1
#
_entry.id   AF-A0A6I1W0T9-F1
#
_cell.length_a   1.000
_cell.length_b   1.000
_cell.length_c   1.000
_cell.angle_alpha   90.00
_cell.angle_beta   90.00
_cell.angle_gamma   90.00
#
_symmetry.space_group_name_H-M   'P 1'
#
loop_
_entity.id
_entity.type
_entity.pdbx_description
1 polymer ?
#
loop_
_entity_poly.entity_id
_entity_poly.type
_entity_poly.pdbx_seq_one_letter_code
_entity_poly.pdbx_strand_id
1 'polypeptide(L)'
;PRWLQLSRSLSATRCETLRRVILPGVLGHVLTGVRLSIGILWIVLVPCEMLGVSAGLGYFILDTRDRLAYSELMAMVVLIGVLGFALDACARSLHRRWVHA
;
A
#
# COMPACT_ATOMS: atom_id res chain seq x y z
N PRO A 1 -5.52 -24.66 -13.01
CA PRO A 1 -5.30 -26.05 -13.50
C PRO A 1 -4.86 -26.18 -14.97
N ARG A 2 -5.49 -25.47 -15.94
CA ARG A 2 -5.17 -25.60 -17.38
C ARG A 2 -3.79 -25.04 -17.79
N TRP A 3 -3.30 -23.98 -17.14
CA TRP A 3 -1.99 -23.36 -17.44
C TRP A 3 -0.78 -24.27 -17.17
N LEU A 4 -0.88 -25.16 -16.16
CA LEU A 4 0.16 -26.16 -15.85
C LEU A 4 0.18 -27.31 -16.86
N GLN A 5 -0.95 -27.61 -17.50
CA GLN A 5 -1.04 -28.65 -18.53
C GLN A 5 -0.47 -28.12 -19.87
N LEU A 6 -0.63 -26.82 -20.15
CA LEU A 6 0.01 -26.14 -21.28
C LEU A 6 1.54 -26.06 -21.13
N SER A 7 2.07 -25.71 -19.95
CA SER A 7 3.52 -25.66 -19.75
C SER A 7 4.19 -27.03 -19.84
N ARG A 8 3.49 -28.09 -19.42
CA ARG A 8 3.95 -29.48 -19.57
C ARG A 8 3.94 -29.98 -21.01
N SER A 9 2.98 -29.54 -21.83
CA SER A 9 2.92 -29.91 -23.26
C SER A 9 3.97 -29.18 -24.11
N LEU A 10 4.47 -28.02 -23.64
CA LEU A 10 5.55 -27.26 -24.26
C LEU A 10 6.96 -27.69 -23.79
N SER A 11 7.10 -28.74 -22.97
CA SER A 11 8.38 -29.23 -22.46
C SER A 11 9.25 -28.15 -21.78
N ALA A 12 8.61 -27.14 -21.17
CA ALA A 12 9.29 -26.01 -20.55
C ALA A 12 10.02 -26.41 -19.26
N THR A 13 11.27 -25.96 -19.09
CA THR A 13 12.06 -26.22 -17.88
C THR A 13 11.39 -25.59 -16.64
N ARG A 14 11.60 -26.16 -15.45
CA ARG A 14 10.96 -25.68 -14.19
C ARG A 14 11.15 -24.17 -13.95
N CYS A 15 12.33 -23.63 -14.23
CA CYS A 15 12.61 -22.20 -14.11
C CYS A 15 11.79 -21.33 -15.08
N GLU A 16 11.55 -21.82 -16.30
CA GLU A 16 10.82 -21.08 -17.32
C GLU A 16 9.30 -21.12 -17.06
N THR A 17 8.80 -22.24 -16.56
CA THR A 17 7.41 -22.34 -16.05
C THR A 17 7.19 -21.40 -14.86
N LEU A 18 8.15 -21.32 -13.93
CA LEU A 18 8.04 -20.46 -12.75
C LEU A 18 7.99 -18.97 -13.15
N ARG A 19 8.90 -18.52 -14.02
CA ARG A 19 9.01 -17.10 -14.41
C ARG A 19 7.96 -16.63 -15.42
N ARG A 20 7.62 -17.45 -16.42
CA ARG A 20 6.72 -17.03 -17.52
C ARG A 20 5.26 -17.38 -17.31
N VAL A 21 4.93 -18.34 -16.43
CA VAL A 21 3.55 -18.78 -16.22
C VAL A 21 3.06 -18.45 -14.81
N ILE A 22 3.83 -18.81 -13.79
CA ILE A 22 3.41 -18.66 -12.39
C ILE A 22 3.60 -17.22 -11.91
N LEU A 23 4.75 -16.60 -12.18
CA LEU A 23 5.04 -15.22 -11.79
C LEU A 23 3.98 -14.21 -12.28
N PRO A 24 3.63 -14.14 -13.59
CA PRO A 24 2.58 -13.23 -14.05
C PRO A 24 1.19 -13.62 -13.55
N GLY A 25 0.92 -14.91 -13.35
CA GLY A 25 -0.37 -15.39 -12.83
C GLY A 25 -0.62 -15.00 -11.36
N VAL A 26 0.43 -14.91 -10.54
CA VAL A 26 0.32 -14.55 -9.11
C VAL A 26 0.51 -13.05 -8.89
N LEU A 27 1.15 -12.33 -9.82
CA LEU A 27 1.42 -10.91 -9.71
C LEU A 27 0.16 -10.08 -9.40
N GLY A 28 -0.97 -10.37 -10.06
CA GLY A 28 -2.24 -9.68 -9.81
C GLY A 28 -2.79 -9.90 -8.39
N HIS A 29 -2.61 -11.09 -7.83
CA HIS A 29 -2.99 -11.40 -6.45
C HIS A 29 -2.08 -10.70 -5.44
N VAL A 30 -0.76 -10.68 -5.69
CA VAL A 30 0.21 -9.97 -4.83
C VAL A 30 -0.06 -8.48 -4.82
N LEU A 31 -0.32 -7.87 -5.99
CA LEU A 31 -0.67 -6.45 -6.10
C LEU A 31 -1.94 -6.10 -5.34
N THR A 32 -2.93 -7.00 -5.32
CA THR A 32 -4.13 -6.86 -4.49
C THR A 32 -3.80 -6.88 -3.00
N GLY A 33 -2.92 -7.80 -2.58
CA GLY A 33 -2.42 -7.85 -1.20
C GLY A 33 -1.68 -6.57 -0.80
N VAL A 34 -0.78 -6.07 -1.64
CA VAL A 34 -0.03 -4.82 -1.39
C VAL A 34 -0.98 -3.63 -1.20
N ARG A 35 -2.04 -3.52 -2.02
CA ARG A 35 -3.05 -2.45 -1.86
C ARG A 35 -3.70 -2.48 -0.48
N LEU A 36 -4.13 -3.67 -0.03
CA LEU A 36 -4.72 -3.85 1.29
C LEU A 36 -3.73 -3.50 2.41
N SER A 37 -2.47 -3.95 2.26
CA SER A 37 -1.41 -3.66 3.23
C SER A 37 -1.12 -2.15 3.37
N ILE A 38 -1.17 -1.38 2.29
CA ILE A 38 -0.97 0.09 2.35
C ILE A 38 -2.06 0.76 3.18
N GLY A 39 -3.33 0.35 3.02
CA GLY A 39 -4.43 0.89 3.81
C GLY A 39 -4.29 0.57 5.31
N ILE A 40 -3.95 -0.68 5.63
CA ILE A 40 -3.72 -1.12 7.01
C ILE A 40 -2.51 -0.40 7.61
N LEU A 41 -1.42 -0.29 6.83
CA LEU A 41 -0.21 0.43 7.23
C LEU A 41 -0.54 1.86 7.61
N TRP A 42 -1.35 2.57 6.81
CA TRP A 42 -1.71 3.96 7.11
C TRP A 42 -2.46 4.10 8.44
N ILE A 43 -3.43 3.22 8.69
CA ILE A 43 -4.23 3.23 9.93
C ILE A 43 -3.38 2.97 11.16
N VAL A 44 -2.35 2.12 11.05
CA VAL A 44 -1.46 1.77 12.17
C VAL A 44 -0.32 2.78 12.33
N LEU A 45 0.21 3.31 11.23
CA LEU A 45 1.35 4.23 11.20
C LEU A 45 1.04 5.52 11.97
N VAL A 46 -0.13 6.12 11.76
CA VAL A 46 -0.47 7.42 12.37
C VAL A 46 -0.48 7.34 13.90
N PRO A 47 -1.20 6.40 14.56
CA PRO A 47 -1.11 6.22 16.01
C PRO A 47 0.30 5.84 16.49
N CYS A 48 1.04 5.06 15.71
CA CYS A 48 2.44 4.75 16.04
C CYS A 48 3.30 6.01 16.08
N GLU A 49 3.13 6.95 15.16
CA GLU A 49 3.85 8.24 15.20
C GLU A 49 3.40 9.13 16.36
N MET A 50 2.13 9.06 16.76
CA MET A 50 1.60 9.84 17.89
C MET A 50 2.24 9.44 19.22
N LEU A 51 2.58 8.16 19.40
CA LEU A 51 3.01 7.61 20.69
C LEU A 51 4.49 7.21 20.72
N GLY A 52 5.07 6.87 19.56
CA GLY A 52 6.37 6.20 19.47
C GLY A 52 7.55 7.10 19.14
N VAL A 53 7.32 8.33 18.66
CA VAL A 53 8.38 9.24 18.21
C VAL A 53 8.08 10.68 18.60
N SER A 54 9.13 11.45 18.86
CA SER A 54 9.05 12.89 19.16
C SER A 54 9.06 13.77 17.89
N ALA A 55 8.78 13.18 16.73
CA ALA A 55 8.72 13.86 15.45
C ALA A 55 7.76 13.10 14.52
N GLY A 56 6.97 13.83 13.74
CA GLY A 56 6.00 13.24 12.80
C GLY A 56 4.69 14.04 12.74
N LEU A 57 3.85 13.72 11.75
CA LEU A 57 2.53 14.36 11.62
C LEU A 57 1.61 13.96 12.77
N GLY A 58 1.68 12.69 13.20
CA GLY A 58 0.98 12.19 14.38
C GLY A 58 1.39 12.91 15.67
N TYR A 59 2.70 13.02 15.91
CA TYR A 59 3.24 13.74 17.06
C TYR A 59 2.78 15.20 17.11
N PHE A 60 2.79 15.88 15.96
CA PHE A 60 2.41 17.30 15.89
C PHE A 60 0.93 17.53 16.26
N ILE A 61 0.04 16.54 16.06
CA ILE A 61 -1.34 16.63 16.57
C ILE A 61 -1.35 16.77 18.09
N LEU A 62 -0.53 15.98 18.80
CA LEU A 62 -0.43 16.05 20.26
C LEU A 62 0.18 17.39 20.70
N ASP A 63 1.27 17.82 20.09
CA ASP A 63 1.91 19.12 20.40
C ASP A 63 0.91 20.29 20.24
N THR A 64 0.20 20.29 19.11
CA THR A 64 -0.77 21.36 18.81
C THR A 64 -1.98 21.33 19.75
N ARG A 65 -2.41 20.12 20.15
CA ARG A 65 -3.47 19.94 21.15
C ARG A 65 -3.03 20.49 22.50
N ASP A 66 -1.80 20.20 22.93
CA ASP A 66 -1.25 20.68 24.21
C ASP A 66 -1.07 22.20 24.22
N ARG A 67 -0.75 22.79 23.06
CA ARG A 67 -0.70 24.25 22.85
C ARG A 67 -2.06 24.92 22.68
N LEU A 68 -3.16 24.13 22.67
CA LEU A 68 -4.55 24.60 22.44
C LEU A 68 -4.73 25.36 21.11
N ALA A 69 -3.85 25.14 20.13
CA ALA A 69 -3.87 25.81 18.84
C ALA A 69 -4.82 25.08 17.87
N TYR A 70 -6.13 25.18 18.09
CA TYR A 70 -7.13 24.43 17.33
C TYR A 70 -7.12 24.70 15.81
N SER A 71 -6.66 25.88 15.38
CA SER A 71 -6.46 26.21 13.96
C SER A 71 -5.43 25.29 13.29
N GLU A 72 -4.27 25.11 13.92
CA GLU A 72 -3.21 24.22 13.45
C GLU A 72 -3.66 22.75 13.56
N LEU A 73 -4.41 22.39 14.61
CA LEU A 73 -4.91 21.02 14.80
C LEU A 73 -5.82 20.61 13.64
N MET A 74 -6.76 21.49 13.27
CA MET A 74 -7.65 21.24 12.13
C MET A 74 -6.86 21.10 10.82
N ALA A 75 -5.87 21.98 10.59
CA ALA A 75 -5.02 21.90 9.41
C ALA A 75 -4.30 20.54 9.30
N MET A 76 -3.83 19.99 10.43
CA MET A 76 -3.14 18.69 10.45
C MET A 76 -4.07 17.51 10.22
N VAL A 77 -5.29 17.53 10.78
CA VAL A 77 -6.30 16.49 10.51
C VAL A 77 -6.63 16.45 9.02
N VAL A 78 -6.82 17.62 8.40
CA VAL A 78 -7.06 17.72 6.96
C VAL A 78 -5.86 17.23 6.15
N LEU A 79 -4.64 17.62 6.53
CA LEU A 79 -3.40 17.20 5.87
C LEU A 79 -3.24 15.67 5.88
N ILE A 80 -3.48 15.03 7.02
CA ILE A 80 -3.43 13.56 7.16
C ILE A 80 -4.51 12.90 6.30
N GLY A 81 -5.73 13.45 6.28
CA GLY A 81 -6.81 12.95 5.41
C GLY A 81 -6.42 13.01 3.92
N VAL A 82 -5.85 14.13 3.49
CA VAL A 82 -5.38 14.32 2.11
C VAL A 82 -4.21 13.38 1.78
N LEU A 83 -3.25 13.21 2.67
CA LEU A 83 -2.13 12.28 2.49
C LEU A 83 -2.60 10.83 2.39
N GLY A 84 -3.52 10.42 3.27
CA GLY A 84 -4.11 9.08 3.24
C GLY A 84 -4.85 8.82 1.92
N PHE A 85 -5.64 9.81 1.47
CA PHE A 85 -6.31 9.74 0.16
C PHE A 85 -5.32 9.68 -1.00
N ALA A 86 -4.26 10.50 -0.95
CA ALA A 86 -3.22 10.51 -1.98
C ALA A 86 -2.47 9.17 -2.07
N LEU A 87 -2.16 8.56 -0.92
CA LEU A 87 -1.53 7.23 -0.85
C LEU A 87 -2.45 6.16 -1.43
N ASP A 88 -3.74 6.17 -1.08
CA ASP A 88 -4.71 5.21 -1.63
C ASP A 88 -4.90 5.41 -3.14
N ALA A 89 -4.97 6.66 -3.61
CA ALA A 89 -5.04 6.98 -5.04
C ALA A 89 -3.78 6.54 -5.80
N CYS A 90 -2.60 6.71 -5.20
CA CYS A 90 -1.33 6.23 -5.75
C CYS A 90 -1.30 4.71 -5.84
N ALA A 91 -1.72 4.01 -4.77
CA ALA A 91 -1.82 2.55 -4.76
C ALA A 91 -2.80 2.02 -5.82
N ARG A 92 -3.96 2.66 -5.98
CA ARG A 92 -4.93 2.35 -7.05
C ARG A 92 -4.36 2.58 -8.45
N SER A 93 -3.65 3.69 -8.65
CA SER A 93 -3.04 4.03 -9.94
C SER A 93 -1.93 3.05 -10.32
N LEU A 94 -1.11 2.66 -9.34
CA LEU A 94 -0.07 1.66 -9.52
C LEU A 94 -0.71 0.32 -9.92
N HIS A 95 -1.69 -0.17 -9.15
CA HIS A 95 -2.39 -1.41 -9.48
C HIS A 95 -2.97 -1.40 -10.90
N ARG A 96 -3.60 -0.30 -11.33
CA ARG A 96 -4.11 -0.16 -12.70
C ARG A 96 -3.02 -0.27 -13.77
N ARG A 97 -1.85 0.35 -13.57
CA ARG A 97 -0.74 0.29 -14.54
C ARG A 97 -0.21 -1.12 -14.73
N TRP A 98 -0.09 -1.91 -13.66
CA TRP A 98 0.49 -3.26 -13.73
C TRP A 98 -0.50 -4.36 -14.15
N VAL A 99 -1.80 -4.13 -14.01
CA VAL A 99 -2.82 -5.08 -14.52
C VAL A 99 -3.04 -4.93 -16.03
N HIS A 100 -2.70 -3.78 -16.61
CA HIS A 100 -2.79 -3.51 -18.04
C HIS A 100 -1.46 -3.68 -18.81
N ALA A 101 -0.37 -4.05 -18.12
CA ALA A 101 0.94 -4.35 -18.70
C ALA A 101 1.17 -5.87 -18.71
#